data_AF-A0A384ZBP8-F1
#
_entry.id   AF-A0A384ZBP8-F1
#
_cell.length_a   1.000
_cell.length_b   1.000
_cell.length_c   1.000
_cell.angle_alpha   90.00
_cell.angle_beta   90.00
_cell.angle_gamma   90.00
#
_symmetry.space_group_name_H-M   'P 1'
#
loop_
_entity.id
_entity.type
_entity.pdbx_description
1 polymer ?
#
loop_
_entity_poly.entity_id
_entity_poly.type
_entity_poly.pdbx_seq_one_letter_code
_entity_poly.pdbx_strand_id
1 'polypeptide(L)'
;MPAPFWMIGTGAESEPLSEDLQAFISEIRVEEDLSKPTRYAIRFEENICEGDFTVSRSPALRFGETLAVIVKEKPEDQRLVCLVRGPITKVKTSAVTVGEGTFYEVHGEDERVLLAREGVQLEEQGYASDVLDGLLSFADLPDTLEIDVEETTIEYDEDFKLTHNGSLLEFAEKTARDNIKEFWIEYDPVEDGMPVAGHVRVKSSPGLPETSGPAPFPPPIPLLSAESGKSLLVSAASGDCPGANVLSFDLDIEVEHASRVFFNILDDNGEIVAQEVTDEQPPLDDSGQRLDEAGGAQRSEARRVQGNPLEEALRAQAEAIEAGWYVKASASTALFTLKFLPRPHQVVSVEGIGEQYTGAFQIYEAIHVLNGAGVLSDIKLRRNSLNIVEAPISLPGGINA
;
A
#
# COMPACT_ATOMS: atom_id res chain seq x y z
N MET A 1 3.36 16.33 31.27
CA MET A 1 2.64 16.49 29.98
C MET A 1 2.04 15.13 29.63
N PRO A 2 0.90 15.06 28.94
CA PRO A 2 0.43 13.76 28.42
C PRO A 2 1.52 13.15 27.52
N ALA A 3 1.69 11.84 27.57
CA ALA A 3 2.65 11.13 26.73
C ALA A 3 2.36 11.38 25.25
N PRO A 4 3.39 11.55 24.40
CA PRO A 4 3.19 11.77 22.96
C PRO A 4 2.42 10.59 22.32
N PHE A 5 1.73 10.87 21.22
CA PHE A 5 1.01 9.85 20.43
C PHE A 5 1.94 8.93 19.65
N TRP A 6 3.24 9.18 19.71
CA TRP A 6 4.28 8.54 18.92
C TRP A 6 5.59 8.50 19.70
N MET A 7 6.48 7.61 19.27
CA MET A 7 7.86 7.53 19.71
C MET A 7 8.76 7.15 18.51
N ILE A 8 10.03 7.51 18.60
CA ILE A 8 11.05 7.08 17.63
C ILE A 8 11.91 6.01 18.30
N GLY A 9 11.93 4.82 17.73
CA GLY A 9 12.86 3.75 18.09
C GLY A 9 14.15 3.87 17.29
N THR A 10 15.27 3.45 17.88
CA THR A 10 16.61 3.52 17.29
C THR A 10 17.33 2.18 17.40
N GLY A 11 18.12 1.84 16.38
CA GLY A 11 18.89 0.59 16.34
C GLY A 11 18.03 -0.67 16.18
N ALA A 12 18.65 -1.83 16.37
CA ALA A 12 18.01 -3.13 16.15
C ALA A 12 16.83 -3.36 17.11
N GLU A 13 17.03 -3.05 18.39
CA GLU A 13 16.04 -3.22 19.47
C GLU A 13 15.00 -2.10 19.53
N SER A 14 15.05 -1.12 18.61
CA SER A 14 14.12 0.02 18.57
C SER A 14 14.08 0.81 19.89
N GLU A 15 15.24 0.99 20.53
CA GLU A 15 15.36 1.72 21.79
C GLU A 15 14.86 3.17 21.63
N PRO A 16 14.10 3.72 22.59
CA PRO A 16 13.58 5.07 22.48
C PRO A 16 14.70 6.10 22.23
N LEU A 17 14.50 6.97 21.24
CA LEU A 17 15.36 8.12 20.99
C LEU A 17 15.48 8.96 22.27
N SER A 18 16.65 9.52 22.58
CA SER A 18 16.82 10.30 23.82
C SER A 18 15.85 11.48 23.90
N GLU A 19 15.38 11.80 25.12
CA GLU A 19 14.44 12.90 25.36
C GLU A 19 14.97 14.25 24.83
N ASP A 20 16.29 14.47 24.94
CA ASP A 20 16.97 15.66 24.41
C ASP A 20 16.80 15.80 22.89
N LEU A 21 16.85 14.70 22.14
CA LEU A 21 16.66 14.72 20.68
C LEU A 21 15.18 14.80 20.30
N GLN A 22 14.31 14.10 21.04
CA GLN A 22 12.86 14.15 20.82
C GLN A 22 12.33 15.58 20.98
N ALA A 23 12.90 16.38 21.88
CA ALA A 23 12.51 17.77 22.10
C ALA A 23 12.70 18.67 20.86
N PHE A 24 13.56 18.28 19.91
CA PHE A 24 13.78 19.02 18.66
C PHE A 24 12.85 18.59 17.52
N ILE A 25 12.12 17.48 17.65
CA ILE A 25 11.26 16.98 16.56
C ILE A 25 10.08 17.93 16.38
N SER A 26 9.98 18.55 15.20
CA SER A 26 8.84 19.39 14.82
C SER A 26 7.82 18.64 13.97
N GLU A 27 8.26 17.69 13.16
CA GLU A 27 7.41 16.92 12.25
C GLU A 27 8.03 15.54 11.94
N ILE A 28 7.20 14.51 11.90
CA ILE A 28 7.51 13.21 11.32
C ILE A 28 6.51 12.97 10.20
N ARG A 29 7.00 12.63 9.02
CA ARG A 29 6.19 12.23 7.87
C ARG A 29 6.48 10.78 7.53
N VAL A 30 5.44 9.96 7.38
CA VAL A 30 5.55 8.59 6.87
C VAL A 30 4.66 8.46 5.64
N GLU A 31 5.20 7.95 4.55
CA GLU A 31 4.50 7.71 3.28
C GLU A 31 4.47 6.20 3.04
N GLU A 32 3.30 5.58 3.24
CA GLU A 32 3.03 4.18 2.96
C GLU A 32 2.31 4.06 1.61
N ASP A 33 2.74 3.10 0.78
CA ASP A 33 2.15 2.80 -0.52
C ASP A 33 2.15 1.28 -0.70
N LEU A 34 1.05 0.76 -1.20
CA LEU A 34 0.83 -0.67 -1.43
C LEU A 34 1.93 -1.31 -2.30
N SER A 35 2.43 -0.59 -3.29
CA SER A 35 3.36 -1.10 -4.30
C SER A 35 4.72 -0.41 -4.28
N LYS A 36 5.02 0.45 -3.29
CA LYS A 36 6.33 1.13 -3.16
C LYS A 36 6.88 1.03 -1.74
N PRO A 37 8.22 1.14 -1.56
CA PRO A 37 8.86 1.29 -0.26
C PRO A 37 8.19 2.35 0.62
N THR A 38 7.92 2.01 1.88
CA THR A 38 7.42 2.97 2.86
C THR A 38 8.57 3.91 3.20
N ARG A 39 8.33 5.22 3.13
CA ARG A 39 9.35 6.24 3.36
C ARG A 39 9.05 7.02 4.61
N TYR A 40 10.10 7.50 5.26
CA TYR A 40 9.95 8.45 6.36
C TYR A 40 10.85 9.67 6.19
N ALA A 41 10.41 10.76 6.81
CA ALA A 41 11.20 11.95 7.06
C ALA A 41 10.95 12.43 8.49
N ILE A 42 12.01 12.70 9.24
CA ILE A 42 11.91 13.28 10.59
C ILE A 42 12.65 14.61 10.58
N ARG A 43 11.92 15.69 10.81
CA ARG A 43 12.46 17.04 10.89
C ARG A 43 12.70 17.44 12.34
N PHE A 44 13.92 17.89 12.59
CA PHE A 44 14.38 18.47 13.82
C PHE A 44 14.58 19.97 13.62
N GLU A 45 13.88 20.79 14.39
CA GLU A 45 14.07 22.24 14.42
C GLU A 45 15.02 22.62 15.54
N GLU A 46 16.16 23.19 15.17
CA GLU A 46 17.21 23.56 16.11
C GLU A 46 17.77 24.94 15.74
N ASN A 47 18.13 25.73 16.74
CA ASN A 47 18.93 26.93 16.55
C ASN A 47 20.42 26.57 16.59
N ILE A 48 21.19 26.99 15.58
CA ILE A 48 22.64 26.79 15.54
C ILE A 48 23.28 27.55 16.70
N CYS A 49 23.67 26.82 17.75
CA CYS A 49 24.46 27.33 18.85
C CYS A 49 25.93 26.98 18.59
N GLU A 50 26.82 27.97 18.69
CA GLU A 50 28.28 27.76 18.54
C GLU A 50 28.74 27.17 17.19
N GLY A 51 27.92 27.27 16.15
CA GLY A 51 28.29 26.93 14.77
C GLY A 51 27.95 25.51 14.31
N ASP A 52 27.33 24.69 15.16
CA ASP A 52 27.01 23.29 14.85
C ASP A 52 25.56 22.94 15.23
N PHE A 53 25.01 21.92 14.58
CA PHE A 53 23.74 21.28 14.97
C PHE A 53 24.03 20.20 16.02
N THR A 54 23.44 20.32 17.21
CA THR A 54 23.49 19.29 18.27
C THR A 54 22.92 17.97 17.75
N VAL A 55 21.81 18.04 17.01
CA VAL A 55 21.13 16.86 16.43
C VAL A 55 22.07 16.08 15.51
N SER A 56 22.86 16.77 14.70
CA SER A 56 23.78 16.13 13.73
C SER A 56 24.92 15.31 14.35
N ARG A 57 25.23 15.55 15.63
CA ARG A 57 26.29 14.81 16.35
C ARG A 57 25.79 13.51 16.95
N SER A 58 24.47 13.31 16.98
CA SER A 58 23.87 12.10 17.54
C SER A 58 24.33 10.86 16.76
N PRO A 59 24.91 9.85 17.42
CA PRO A 59 25.20 8.57 16.79
C PRO A 59 23.96 7.90 16.22
N ALA A 60 22.80 8.07 16.85
CA ALA A 60 21.53 7.45 16.44
C ALA A 60 20.94 8.02 15.14
N LEU A 61 21.46 9.15 14.63
CA LEU A 61 20.95 9.82 13.43
C LEU A 61 21.97 9.79 12.27
N ARG A 62 22.91 8.85 12.31
CA ARG A 62 23.91 8.65 11.25
C ARG A 62 23.34 7.87 10.07
N PHE A 63 23.94 8.04 8.90
CA PHE A 63 23.61 7.24 7.73
C PHE A 63 23.74 5.74 8.03
N GLY A 64 22.75 4.97 7.59
CA GLY A 64 22.68 3.53 7.80
C GLY A 64 22.11 3.10 9.15
N GLU A 65 21.98 4.01 10.13
CA GLU A 65 21.32 3.68 11.39
C GLU A 65 19.82 3.43 11.16
N THR A 66 19.28 2.42 11.83
CA THR A 66 17.87 2.06 11.74
C THR A 66 17.03 2.93 12.67
N LEU A 67 15.97 3.51 12.13
CA LEU A 67 14.92 4.18 12.89
C LEU A 67 13.60 3.43 12.73
N ALA A 68 12.79 3.46 13.77
CA ALA A 68 11.40 3.02 13.75
C ALA A 68 10.46 4.17 14.13
N VAL A 69 9.40 4.41 13.36
CA VAL A 69 8.34 5.35 13.70
C VAL A 69 7.18 4.57 14.29
N ILE A 70 6.96 4.71 15.60
CA ILE A 70 5.98 3.94 16.36
C ILE A 70 4.90 4.90 16.86
N VAL A 71 3.64 4.52 16.70
CA VAL A 71 2.49 5.40 16.93
C VAL A 71 1.39 4.64 17.66
N LYS A 72 0.52 5.35 18.37
CA LYS A 72 -0.67 4.73 18.93
C LYS A 72 -1.64 4.31 17.82
N GLU A 73 -2.15 3.09 17.90
CA GLU A 73 -3.15 2.61 16.94
C GLU A 73 -4.49 3.36 17.10
N LYS A 74 -4.82 3.72 18.34
CA LYS A 74 -6.01 4.51 18.70
C LYS A 74 -5.66 5.56 19.74
N PRO A 75 -6.33 6.73 19.75
CA PRO A 75 -6.01 7.81 20.69
C PRO A 75 -6.10 7.40 22.17
N GLU A 76 -7.11 6.59 22.50
CA GLU A 76 -7.41 6.12 23.84
C GLU A 76 -6.68 4.84 24.27
N ASP A 77 -5.99 4.16 23.35
CA ASP A 77 -5.30 2.90 23.62
C ASP A 77 -3.82 3.14 24.01
N GLN A 78 -3.23 2.16 24.70
CA GLN A 78 -1.79 2.04 24.91
C GLN A 78 -1.13 1.18 23.83
N ARG A 79 -1.90 0.49 22.98
CA ARG A 79 -1.39 -0.31 21.87
C ARG A 79 -0.64 0.57 20.87
N LEU A 80 0.64 0.26 20.70
CA LEU A 80 1.55 0.90 19.77
C LEU A 80 1.70 0.03 18.51
N VAL A 81 1.83 0.67 17.37
CA VAL A 81 2.08 0.03 16.07
C VAL A 81 3.22 0.74 15.38
N CYS A 82 4.08 -0.02 14.71
CA CYS A 82 5.16 0.55 13.89
C CYS A 82 4.62 0.87 12.49
N LEU A 83 4.77 2.12 12.07
CA LEU A 83 4.44 2.55 10.71
C LEU A 83 5.55 2.16 9.72
N VAL A 84 6.80 2.32 10.16
CA VAL A 84 7.98 2.07 9.33
C VAL A 84 9.20 1.83 10.20
N ARG A 85 10.02 0.88 9.79
CA ARG A 85 11.34 0.62 10.34
C ARG A 85 12.33 0.45 9.19
N GLY A 86 13.45 1.14 9.25
CA GLY A 86 14.52 0.98 8.28
C GLY A 86 15.62 2.03 8.36
N PRO A 87 16.67 1.89 7.56
CA PRO A 87 17.88 2.68 7.69
C PRO A 87 17.70 4.12 7.20
N ILE A 88 18.45 5.05 7.81
CA ILE A 88 18.59 6.42 7.31
C ILE A 88 19.40 6.38 6.02
N THR A 89 18.77 6.77 4.91
CA THR A 89 19.38 6.78 3.57
C THR A 89 19.83 8.17 3.14
N LYS A 90 19.23 9.22 3.71
CA LYS A 90 19.49 10.61 3.32
C LYS A 90 19.38 11.55 4.51
N VAL A 91 20.23 12.58 4.53
CA VAL A 91 20.15 13.69 5.47
C VAL A 91 20.07 15.00 4.68
N LYS A 92 19.23 15.91 5.14
CA LYS A 92 19.05 17.25 4.58
C LYS A 92 19.14 18.28 5.68
N THR A 93 19.92 19.33 5.47
CA THR A 93 20.11 20.40 6.44
C THR A 93 19.84 21.75 5.80
N SER A 94 19.19 22.64 6.53
CA SER A 94 19.01 24.03 6.14
C SER A 94 19.38 24.93 7.31
N ALA A 95 20.15 25.98 7.05
CA ALA A 95 20.57 26.95 8.05
C ALA A 95 20.13 28.34 7.61
N VAL A 96 19.38 29.04 8.47
CA VAL A 96 18.95 30.42 8.24
C VAL A 96 19.67 31.33 9.23
N THR A 97 20.30 32.39 8.73
CA THR A 97 21.17 33.28 9.51
C THR A 97 20.45 34.01 10.65
N VAL A 98 19.13 34.21 10.53
CA VAL A 98 18.30 34.90 11.54
C VAL A 98 16.87 34.34 11.50
N GLY A 99 16.38 33.85 12.63
CA GLY A 99 14.97 33.46 12.84
C GLY A 99 14.71 31.95 12.83
N GLU A 100 13.43 31.59 12.94
CA GLU A 100 12.92 30.23 12.82
C GLU A 100 13.10 29.72 11.37
N GLY A 101 13.41 28.43 11.21
CA GLY A 101 13.60 27.80 9.90
C GLY A 101 14.94 27.09 9.68
N THR A 102 15.81 27.07 10.69
CA THR A 102 16.98 26.18 10.68
C THR A 102 16.55 24.77 11.08
N PHE A 103 16.88 23.78 10.26
CA PHE A 103 16.46 22.40 10.48
C PHE A 103 17.50 21.37 10.06
N TYR A 104 17.44 20.22 10.71
CA TYR A 104 18.09 18.98 10.35
C TYR A 104 17.01 17.94 10.06
N GLU A 105 17.04 17.29 8.91
CA GLU A 105 15.99 16.37 8.47
C GLU A 105 16.64 15.06 8.03
N VAL A 106 16.24 13.95 8.64
CA VAL A 106 16.65 12.61 8.23
C VAL A 106 15.55 11.99 7.38
N HIS A 107 15.93 11.23 6.36
CA HIS A 107 15.03 10.43 5.55
C HIS A 107 15.53 9.00 5.50
N GLY A 108 14.59 8.08 5.46
CA GLY A 108 14.86 6.67 5.24
C GLY A 108 13.69 6.00 4.54
N GLU A 109 13.87 4.71 4.30
CA GLU A 109 12.88 3.82 3.71
C GLU A 109 12.80 2.58 4.60
N ASP A 110 11.75 1.78 4.44
CA ASP A 110 11.66 0.49 5.13
C ASP A 110 12.77 -0.49 4.71
N GLU A 111 12.84 -1.64 5.38
CA GLU A 111 13.90 -2.64 5.18
C GLU A 111 14.00 -3.18 3.74
N ARG A 112 13.03 -2.93 2.85
CA ARG A 112 13.14 -3.29 1.42
C ARG A 112 14.33 -2.61 0.74
N VAL A 113 14.80 -1.47 1.27
CA VAL A 113 16.01 -0.81 0.75
C VAL A 113 17.27 -1.65 0.91
N LEU A 114 17.29 -2.62 1.84
CA LEU A 114 18.40 -3.56 2.00
C LEU A 114 18.45 -4.54 0.82
N LEU A 115 17.29 -5.01 0.36
CA LEU A 115 17.16 -5.88 -0.82
C LEU A 115 17.63 -5.22 -2.11
N ALA A 116 17.54 -3.89 -2.20
CA ALA A 116 18.05 -3.13 -3.36
C ALA A 116 19.58 -3.15 -3.46
N ARG A 117 20.28 -3.46 -2.35
CA ARG A 117 21.75 -3.50 -2.29
C ARG A 117 22.31 -4.86 -2.72
N GLU A 118 21.46 -5.88 -2.76
CA GLU A 118 21.84 -7.24 -3.10
C GLU A 118 21.60 -7.51 -4.59
N GLY A 119 22.69 -7.67 -5.34
CA GLY A 119 22.61 -8.09 -6.73
C GLY A 119 22.40 -9.60 -6.85
N VAL A 120 21.41 -10.00 -7.63
CA VAL A 120 21.05 -11.39 -7.89
C VAL A 120 21.10 -11.67 -9.39
N GLN A 121 21.74 -12.77 -9.75
CA GLN A 121 21.70 -13.36 -11.08
C GLN A 121 21.27 -14.81 -10.93
N LEU A 122 20.12 -15.17 -11.48
CA LEU A 122 19.51 -16.49 -11.29
C LEU A 122 19.03 -17.09 -12.62
N GLU A 123 19.08 -18.41 -12.67
CA GLU A 123 18.51 -19.27 -13.72
C GLU A 123 17.99 -20.54 -13.02
N GLU A 124 16.72 -20.54 -12.62
CA GLU A 124 16.14 -21.55 -11.72
C GLU A 124 14.89 -22.23 -12.32
N GLN A 125 14.50 -23.35 -11.71
CA GLN A 125 13.27 -24.09 -12.00
C GLN A 125 12.34 -24.05 -10.77
N GLY A 126 11.10 -24.50 -10.92
CA GLY A 126 10.07 -24.49 -9.88
C GLY A 126 9.26 -23.19 -9.91
N TYR A 127 8.56 -22.88 -8.81
CA TYR A 127 7.76 -21.67 -8.70
C TYR A 127 8.62 -20.45 -8.37
N ALA A 128 8.26 -19.29 -8.93
CA ALA A 128 8.93 -18.04 -8.59
C ALA A 128 8.75 -17.67 -7.11
N SER A 129 7.64 -18.07 -6.48
CA SER A 129 7.44 -17.95 -5.03
C SER A 129 8.49 -18.70 -4.22
N ASP A 130 8.82 -19.94 -4.59
CA ASP A 130 9.76 -20.78 -3.83
C ASP A 130 11.19 -20.23 -3.93
N VAL A 131 11.57 -19.78 -5.14
CA VAL A 131 12.86 -19.13 -5.37
C VAL A 131 12.95 -17.82 -4.58
N LEU A 132 11.88 -17.01 -4.60
CA LEU A 132 11.84 -15.74 -3.87
C LEU A 132 11.88 -15.93 -2.35
N ASP A 133 11.10 -16.87 -1.80
CA ASP A 133 11.10 -17.22 -0.38
C ASP A 133 12.50 -17.66 0.10
N GLY A 134 13.15 -18.52 -0.70
CA GLY A 134 14.53 -18.93 -0.45
C GLY A 134 15.50 -17.76 -0.45
N LEU A 135 15.43 -16.86 -1.45
CA LEU A 135 16.32 -15.69 -1.53
C LEU A 135 16.09 -14.71 -0.37
N LEU A 136 14.83 -14.41 -0.03
CA LEU A 136 14.50 -13.54 1.09
C LEU A 136 14.99 -14.12 2.43
N SER A 137 14.95 -15.45 2.59
CA SER A 137 15.40 -16.13 3.81
C SER A 137 16.92 -16.03 4.04
N PHE A 138 17.70 -15.70 3.01
CA PHE A 138 19.15 -15.47 3.10
C PHE A 138 19.54 -13.99 2.95
N ALA A 139 18.59 -13.10 2.72
CA ALA A 139 18.84 -11.67 2.59
C ALA A 139 19.26 -11.06 3.94
N ASP A 140 19.92 -9.90 3.90
CA ASP A 140 20.31 -9.12 5.08
C ASP A 140 19.10 -8.40 5.74
N LEU A 141 17.99 -9.12 5.91
CA LEU A 141 16.80 -8.65 6.62
C LEU A 141 16.92 -8.98 8.12
N PRO A 142 16.28 -8.17 9.00
CA PRO A 142 16.22 -8.49 10.43
C PRO A 142 15.54 -9.85 10.70
N ASP A 143 16.10 -10.66 11.60
CA ASP A 143 15.52 -11.94 12.06
C ASP A 143 14.12 -11.79 12.69
N THR A 144 13.72 -10.56 13.04
CA THR A 144 12.39 -10.25 13.58
C THR A 144 11.31 -10.12 12.50
N LEU A 145 11.68 -10.21 11.22
CA LEU A 145 10.75 -10.23 10.11
C LEU A 145 10.52 -11.66 9.63
N GLU A 146 9.27 -12.11 9.71
CA GLU A 146 8.84 -13.38 9.13
C GLU A 146 8.55 -13.19 7.63
N ILE A 147 9.03 -14.10 6.81
CA ILE A 147 8.82 -14.07 5.36
C ILE A 147 7.55 -14.83 5.02
N ASP A 148 6.72 -14.23 4.20
CA ASP A 148 5.42 -14.78 3.83
C ASP A 148 5.10 -14.50 2.36
N VAL A 149 5.49 -15.45 1.52
CA VAL A 149 5.33 -15.40 0.06
C VAL A 149 4.17 -16.31 -0.35
N GLU A 150 3.15 -15.74 -0.98
CA GLU A 150 2.05 -16.50 -1.57
C GLU A 150 2.51 -17.17 -2.88
N GLU A 151 2.07 -18.41 -3.08
CA GLU A 151 2.43 -19.23 -4.24
C GLU A 151 2.13 -18.51 -5.57
N THR A 152 3.08 -18.58 -6.50
CA THR A 152 2.95 -18.04 -7.87
C THR A 152 2.32 -19.05 -8.82
N THR A 153 1.73 -18.59 -9.92
CA THR A 153 0.95 -19.47 -10.81
C THR A 153 1.78 -20.26 -11.82
N ILE A 154 2.96 -19.75 -12.20
CA ILE A 154 3.84 -20.40 -13.20
C ILE A 154 4.85 -21.30 -12.51
N GLU A 155 4.87 -22.58 -12.91
CA GLU A 155 5.96 -23.51 -12.63
C GLU A 155 6.97 -23.46 -13.80
N TYR A 156 8.21 -23.11 -13.52
CA TYR A 156 9.31 -23.06 -14.49
C TYR A 156 10.02 -24.41 -14.55
N ASP A 157 10.42 -24.87 -15.75
CA ASP A 157 11.01 -26.19 -15.97
C ASP A 157 12.34 -26.12 -16.75
N GLU A 158 12.86 -27.27 -17.20
CA GLU A 158 14.13 -27.35 -17.94
C GLU A 158 14.11 -26.61 -19.28
N ASP A 159 12.96 -26.57 -19.95
CA ASP A 159 12.78 -25.92 -21.25
C ASP A 159 12.47 -24.42 -21.09
N PHE A 160 11.87 -24.03 -19.96
CA PHE A 160 11.50 -22.67 -19.64
C PHE A 160 11.89 -22.29 -18.20
N LYS A 161 13.12 -21.79 -18.05
CA LYS A 161 13.67 -21.40 -16.75
C LYS A 161 13.31 -19.97 -16.34
N LEU A 162 13.14 -19.78 -15.03
CA LEU A 162 13.03 -18.46 -14.42
C LEU A 162 14.39 -17.77 -14.50
N THR A 163 14.44 -16.57 -15.07
CA THR A 163 15.68 -15.80 -15.20
C THR A 163 15.52 -14.39 -14.64
N HIS A 164 16.54 -13.93 -13.91
CA HIS A 164 16.63 -12.55 -13.45
C HIS A 164 18.07 -12.08 -13.37
N ASN A 165 18.29 -10.80 -13.64
CA ASN A 165 19.55 -10.11 -13.46
C ASN A 165 19.26 -8.68 -13.01
N GLY A 166 19.52 -8.40 -11.75
CA GLY A 166 19.18 -7.12 -11.12
C GLY A 166 19.33 -7.21 -9.61
N SER A 167 18.68 -6.33 -8.88
CA SER A 167 18.61 -6.43 -7.42
C SER A 167 17.58 -7.47 -6.96
N LEU A 168 17.70 -7.94 -5.72
CA LEU A 168 16.70 -8.77 -5.07
C LEU A 168 15.37 -8.01 -4.92
N LEU A 169 15.42 -6.70 -4.64
CA LEU A 169 14.22 -5.86 -4.62
C LEU A 169 13.48 -5.87 -5.97
N GLU A 170 14.20 -5.65 -7.07
CA GLU A 170 13.62 -5.68 -8.42
C GLU A 170 13.02 -7.05 -8.75
N PHE A 171 13.65 -8.14 -8.28
CA PHE A 171 13.12 -9.49 -8.44
C PHE A 171 11.81 -9.69 -7.66
N ALA A 172 11.76 -9.27 -6.40
CA ALA A 172 10.58 -9.36 -5.55
C ALA A 172 9.41 -8.54 -6.12
N GLU A 173 9.65 -7.28 -6.50
CA GLU A 173 8.64 -6.41 -7.12
C GLU A 173 8.15 -6.95 -8.45
N LYS A 174 9.05 -7.48 -9.30
CA LYS A 174 8.68 -8.10 -10.57
C LYS A 174 7.83 -9.34 -10.34
N THR A 175 8.23 -10.21 -9.40
CA THR A 175 7.52 -11.45 -9.09
C THR A 175 6.13 -11.14 -8.56
N ALA A 176 6.00 -10.17 -7.65
CA ALA A 176 4.71 -9.72 -7.14
C ALA A 176 3.81 -9.21 -8.29
N ARG A 177 4.30 -8.23 -9.06
CA ARG A 177 3.54 -7.59 -10.14
C ARG A 177 3.12 -8.59 -11.24
N ASP A 178 4.04 -9.44 -11.70
CA ASP A 178 3.76 -10.41 -12.75
C ASP A 178 2.79 -11.50 -12.28
N ASN A 179 2.51 -11.63 -10.97
CA ASN A 179 1.56 -12.60 -10.41
C ASN A 179 0.34 -11.95 -9.72
N ILE A 180 0.07 -10.66 -9.98
CA ILE A 180 -1.08 -9.92 -9.41
C ILE A 180 -1.03 -9.94 -7.87
N LYS A 181 0.18 -9.78 -7.32
CA LYS A 181 0.45 -9.67 -5.89
C LYS A 181 1.10 -8.32 -5.60
N GLU A 182 1.11 -7.95 -4.33
CA GLU A 182 1.75 -6.75 -3.82
C GLU A 182 2.93 -7.15 -2.93
N PHE A 183 3.91 -6.26 -2.81
CA PHE A 183 5.10 -6.47 -1.97
C PHE A 183 5.22 -5.37 -0.92
N TRP A 184 5.06 -5.72 0.36
CA TRP A 184 5.11 -4.76 1.47
C TRP A 184 5.67 -5.38 2.75
N ILE A 185 5.92 -4.52 3.75
CA ILE A 185 6.26 -4.95 5.11
C ILE A 185 5.16 -4.48 6.05
N GLU A 186 4.61 -5.43 6.81
CA GLU A 186 3.66 -5.18 7.88
C GLU A 186 4.37 -5.38 9.22
N TYR A 187 4.06 -4.57 10.23
CA TYR A 187 4.66 -4.70 11.56
C TYR A 187 3.62 -5.10 12.59
N ASP A 188 4.04 -5.95 13.51
CA ASP A 188 3.23 -6.36 14.65
C ASP A 188 3.04 -5.20 15.65
N PRO A 189 2.02 -5.30 16.52
CA PRO A 189 1.89 -4.41 17.66
C PRO A 189 3.16 -4.45 18.51
N VAL A 190 3.66 -3.26 18.85
CA VAL A 190 4.90 -3.12 19.61
C VAL A 190 4.58 -3.23 21.10
N GLU A 191 5.24 -4.17 21.76
CA GLU A 191 5.26 -4.27 23.22
C GLU A 191 6.49 -3.53 23.78
N ASP A 192 6.32 -2.88 24.94
CA ASP A 192 7.35 -2.03 25.54
C ASP A 192 8.64 -2.83 25.83
N GLY A 193 9.76 -2.33 25.33
CA GLY A 193 11.08 -2.98 25.46
C GLY A 193 11.31 -4.20 24.57
N MET A 194 10.46 -4.48 23.58
CA MET A 194 10.68 -5.53 22.58
C MET A 194 11.07 -4.96 21.21
N PRO A 195 11.91 -5.68 20.44
CA PRO A 195 12.23 -5.28 19.09
C PRO A 195 10.97 -5.30 18.23
N VAL A 196 10.92 -4.39 17.26
CA VAL A 196 9.83 -4.38 16.28
C VAL A 196 9.92 -5.63 15.41
N ALA A 197 8.90 -6.47 15.53
CA ALA A 197 8.66 -7.64 14.69
C ALA A 197 7.67 -7.32 13.58
N GLY A 198 7.63 -8.16 12.55
CA GLY A 198 6.71 -7.98 11.44
C GLY A 198 6.80 -9.09 10.40
N HIS A 199 6.20 -8.81 9.26
CA HIS A 199 6.09 -9.74 8.15
C HIS A 199 6.46 -9.06 6.83
N VAL A 200 7.31 -9.73 6.06
CA VAL A 200 7.58 -9.41 4.66
C VAL A 200 6.54 -10.13 3.82
N ARG A 201 5.64 -9.39 3.19
CA ARG A 201 4.47 -9.94 2.50
C ARG A 201 4.64 -9.81 1.00
N VAL A 202 4.60 -10.94 0.29
CA VAL A 202 4.42 -10.98 -1.17
C VAL A 202 3.10 -11.69 -1.44
N LYS A 203 2.00 -10.95 -1.39
CA LYS A 203 0.65 -11.51 -1.30
C LYS A 203 -0.38 -10.71 -2.08
N SER A 204 -1.50 -11.34 -2.36
CA SER A 204 -2.66 -10.65 -2.92
C SER A 204 -3.24 -9.66 -1.92
N SER A 205 -3.52 -8.43 -2.37
CA SER A 205 -4.17 -7.41 -1.55
C SER A 205 -5.25 -6.68 -2.36
N PRO A 206 -6.54 -6.82 -1.99
CA PRO A 206 -7.02 -7.55 -0.82
C PRO A 206 -6.88 -9.07 -0.96
N GLY A 207 -7.00 -9.80 0.16
CA GLY A 207 -6.74 -11.24 0.19
C GLY A 207 -7.65 -12.04 -0.74
N LEU A 208 -7.10 -13.12 -1.31
CA LEU A 208 -7.88 -14.10 -2.07
C LEU A 208 -8.62 -15.05 -1.11
N PRO A 209 -9.79 -15.58 -1.50
CA PRO A 209 -10.40 -16.72 -0.82
C PRO A 209 -9.40 -17.87 -0.73
N GLU A 210 -9.34 -18.52 0.43
CA GLU A 210 -8.51 -19.72 0.59
C GLU A 210 -8.98 -20.79 -0.42
N THR A 211 -8.13 -21.11 -1.38
CA THR A 211 -8.32 -22.25 -2.28
C THR A 211 -7.42 -23.39 -1.83
N SER A 212 -7.96 -24.62 -1.84
CA SER A 212 -7.18 -25.81 -1.49
C SER A 212 -6.56 -26.39 -2.76
N GLY A 213 -5.24 -26.29 -2.90
CA GLY A 213 -4.48 -26.79 -4.05
C GLY A 213 -3.62 -25.71 -4.72
N PRO A 214 -2.86 -26.04 -5.76
CA PRO A 214 -2.07 -25.06 -6.53
C PRO A 214 -2.98 -23.97 -7.08
N ALA A 215 -2.47 -22.74 -7.14
CA ALA A 215 -3.25 -21.58 -7.56
C ALA A 215 -3.87 -21.83 -8.95
N PRO A 216 -5.21 -21.81 -9.10
CA PRO A 216 -5.84 -22.08 -10.38
C PRO A 216 -5.44 -21.01 -11.41
N PHE A 217 -5.45 -21.37 -12.69
CA PHE A 217 -5.36 -20.41 -13.79
C PHE A 217 -6.73 -20.33 -14.48
N PRO A 218 -7.38 -19.14 -14.54
CA PRO A 218 -6.94 -17.86 -13.96
C PRO A 218 -6.99 -17.85 -12.41
N PRO A 219 -6.21 -16.97 -11.76
CA PRO A 219 -6.15 -16.87 -10.30
C PRO A 219 -7.52 -16.59 -9.69
N PRO A 220 -7.74 -17.05 -8.44
CA PRO A 220 -8.99 -16.78 -7.77
C PRO A 220 -9.14 -15.28 -7.55
N ILE A 221 -10.40 -14.90 -7.50
CA ILE A 221 -10.88 -13.54 -7.37
C ILE A 221 -10.73 -13.05 -5.93
N PRO A 222 -10.25 -11.82 -5.64
CA PRO A 222 -10.19 -11.28 -4.28
C PRO A 222 -11.57 -11.14 -3.63
N LEU A 223 -11.68 -11.46 -2.33
CA LEU A 223 -12.89 -11.15 -1.56
C LEU A 223 -12.75 -9.76 -0.95
N LEU A 224 -13.48 -8.81 -1.50
CA LEU A 224 -13.33 -7.42 -1.17
C LEU A 224 -14.40 -6.99 -0.15
N SER A 225 -14.18 -7.30 1.14
CA SER A 225 -15.13 -6.94 2.21
C SER A 225 -14.53 -5.97 3.22
N ALA A 226 -15.26 -4.92 3.56
CA ALA A 226 -14.82 -3.93 4.53
C ALA A 226 -14.67 -4.55 5.92
N GLU A 227 -13.58 -4.20 6.61
CA GLU A 227 -13.36 -4.65 7.97
C GLU A 227 -14.37 -4.01 8.93
N SER A 228 -14.92 -4.82 9.84
CA SER A 228 -15.89 -4.34 10.83
C SER A 228 -15.29 -3.23 11.70
N GLY A 229 -15.95 -2.08 11.77
CA GLY A 229 -15.54 -0.95 12.60
C GLY A 229 -14.54 0.02 11.96
N LYS A 230 -14.11 -0.22 10.71
CA LYS A 230 -13.30 0.74 9.93
C LYS A 230 -14.18 1.44 8.89
N SER A 231 -14.68 2.63 9.21
CA SER A 231 -15.50 3.42 8.29
C SER A 231 -15.06 4.89 8.19
N LEU A 232 -15.20 5.43 6.98
CA LEU A 232 -15.02 6.82 6.62
C LEU A 232 -16.41 7.45 6.44
N LEU A 233 -16.80 8.26 7.41
CA LEU A 233 -18.06 8.99 7.45
C LEU A 233 -17.82 10.40 6.91
N VAL A 234 -18.23 10.66 5.67
CA VAL A 234 -18.01 11.96 5.00
C VAL A 234 -19.09 12.97 5.39
N SER A 235 -20.34 12.54 5.49
CA SER A 235 -21.47 13.38 5.88
C SER A 235 -22.43 12.61 6.79
N ALA A 236 -22.97 13.28 7.80
CA ALA A 236 -23.98 12.70 8.68
C ALA A 236 -25.37 12.77 8.02
N ALA A 237 -26.13 11.67 8.08
CA ALA A 237 -27.45 11.57 7.46
C ALA A 237 -28.58 12.36 8.18
N SER A 238 -28.31 13.02 9.31
CA SER A 238 -29.31 13.74 10.10
C SER A 238 -28.77 15.09 10.58
N GLY A 239 -29.67 16.07 10.79
CA GLY A 239 -29.38 17.49 11.03
C GLY A 239 -28.58 17.87 12.27
N ASP A 240 -28.03 16.89 12.99
CA ASP A 240 -26.92 17.09 13.94
C ASP A 240 -25.65 16.57 13.25
N CYS A 241 -24.69 17.47 12.98
CA CYS A 241 -23.44 17.16 12.29
C CYS A 241 -22.24 16.68 13.15
N PRO A 242 -22.34 15.89 14.25
CA PRO A 242 -21.16 15.39 14.94
C PRO A 242 -20.66 14.01 14.45
N GLY A 243 -21.17 13.50 13.32
CA GLY A 243 -20.83 12.14 12.85
C GLY A 243 -19.71 12.02 11.81
N ALA A 244 -19.31 13.11 11.15
CA ALA A 244 -18.29 13.04 10.10
C ALA A 244 -16.91 12.81 10.73
N ASN A 245 -16.15 11.85 10.19
CA ASN A 245 -14.80 11.53 10.64
C ASN A 245 -13.71 11.79 9.59
N VAL A 246 -14.08 12.47 8.51
CA VAL A 246 -13.21 12.89 7.41
C VAL A 246 -13.22 14.42 7.32
N LEU A 247 -12.06 15.02 7.06
CA LEU A 247 -11.88 16.47 6.90
C LEU A 247 -12.18 16.94 5.47
N SER A 248 -11.78 16.14 4.48
CA SER A 248 -12.06 16.34 3.05
C SER A 248 -12.13 14.99 2.35
N PHE A 249 -13.00 14.88 1.35
CA PHE A 249 -13.15 13.68 0.53
C PHE A 249 -13.40 14.09 -0.92
N ASP A 250 -12.56 13.60 -1.83
CA ASP A 250 -12.63 13.85 -3.26
C ASP A 250 -12.72 12.51 -3.98
N LEU A 251 -13.65 12.40 -4.93
CA LEU A 251 -13.90 11.19 -5.72
C LEU A 251 -13.66 11.48 -7.20
N ASP A 252 -12.92 10.59 -7.86
CA ASP A 252 -12.63 10.60 -9.28
C ASP A 252 -13.01 9.25 -9.91
N ILE A 253 -13.58 9.30 -11.12
CA ILE A 253 -14.09 8.13 -11.83
C ILE A 253 -13.57 8.19 -13.26
N GLU A 254 -12.65 7.29 -13.58
CA GLU A 254 -11.98 7.25 -14.88
C GLU A 254 -12.43 6.04 -15.70
N VAL A 255 -13.53 6.20 -16.46
CA VAL A 255 -14.07 5.11 -17.29
C VAL A 255 -13.34 4.90 -18.62
N GLU A 256 -12.33 5.73 -18.93
CA GLU A 256 -11.62 5.69 -20.21
C GLU A 256 -10.44 4.68 -20.22
N HIS A 257 -10.18 3.99 -19.11
CA HIS A 257 -9.20 2.91 -19.07
C HIS A 257 -9.58 1.73 -19.98
N ALA A 258 -8.58 1.00 -20.47
CA ALA A 258 -8.79 -0.20 -21.26
C ALA A 258 -9.37 -1.31 -20.38
N SER A 259 -10.59 -1.74 -20.67
CA SER A 259 -11.26 -2.85 -20.00
C SER A 259 -10.83 -4.22 -20.58
N ARG A 260 -9.96 -4.22 -21.59
CA ARG A 260 -9.55 -5.39 -22.36
C ARG A 260 -8.13 -5.22 -22.90
N VAL A 261 -7.30 -6.25 -22.76
CA VAL A 261 -5.94 -6.29 -23.30
C VAL A 261 -5.85 -7.42 -24.32
N PHE A 262 -5.28 -7.15 -25.49
CA PHE A 262 -5.07 -8.15 -26.53
C PHE A 262 -3.61 -8.27 -26.95
N PHE A 263 -3.16 -9.50 -27.19
CA PHE A 263 -1.80 -9.79 -27.66
C PHE A 263 -1.81 -10.97 -28.62
N ASN A 264 -0.76 -11.09 -29.43
CA ASN A 264 -0.66 -12.11 -30.47
C ASN A 264 0.47 -13.08 -30.13
N ILE A 265 0.15 -14.37 -30.00
CA ILE A 265 1.13 -15.44 -29.79
C ILE A 265 1.28 -16.27 -31.08
N LEU A 266 2.45 -16.89 -31.25
CA LEU A 266 2.64 -17.94 -32.25
C LEU A 266 2.24 -19.26 -31.60
N ASP A 267 1.35 -20.02 -32.23
CA ASP A 267 1.02 -21.38 -31.79
C ASP A 267 2.08 -22.39 -32.26
N ASP A 268 1.90 -23.66 -31.85
CA ASP A 268 2.80 -24.76 -32.23
C ASP A 268 2.87 -25.01 -33.75
N ASN A 269 1.90 -24.50 -34.52
CA ASN A 269 1.86 -24.59 -35.98
C ASN A 269 2.53 -23.38 -36.67
N GLY A 270 2.99 -22.39 -35.89
CA GLY A 270 3.53 -21.13 -36.39
C GLY A 270 2.45 -20.17 -36.91
N GLU A 271 1.18 -20.38 -36.55
CA GLU A 271 0.08 -19.46 -36.83
C GLU A 271 -0.01 -18.39 -35.74
N ILE A 272 -0.40 -17.18 -36.13
CA ILE A 272 -0.61 -16.08 -35.19
C ILE A 272 -2.01 -16.21 -34.60
N VAL A 273 -2.08 -16.46 -33.29
CA VAL A 273 -3.31 -16.54 -32.52
C VAL A 273 -3.43 -15.30 -31.64
N ALA A 274 -4.55 -14.59 -31.79
CA ALA A 274 -4.90 -13.49 -30.90
C ALA A 274 -5.43 -14.04 -29.57
N GLN A 275 -4.85 -13.57 -28.48
CA GLN A 275 -5.30 -13.79 -27.12
C GLN A 275 -5.93 -12.51 -26.59
N GLU A 276 -6.93 -12.67 -25.72
CA GLU A 276 -7.68 -11.58 -25.11
C GLU A 276 -7.81 -11.84 -23.62
N VAL A 277 -7.57 -10.80 -22.82
CA VAL A 277 -7.73 -10.83 -21.36
C VAL A 277 -8.58 -9.65 -20.93
N THR A 278 -9.49 -9.91 -20.01
CA THR A 278 -10.33 -8.91 -19.34
C THR A 278 -10.14 -9.04 -17.84
N ASP A 279 -10.47 -7.98 -17.10
CA ASP A 279 -10.64 -8.11 -15.66
C ASP A 279 -11.82 -9.06 -15.40
N GLU A 280 -11.67 -10.00 -14.49
CA GLU A 280 -12.75 -10.91 -14.05
C GLU A 280 -13.06 -10.75 -12.55
N GLN A 281 -12.44 -9.77 -11.88
CA GLN A 281 -12.70 -9.51 -10.47
C GLN A 281 -14.15 -9.04 -10.27
N PRO A 282 -14.98 -9.71 -9.46
CA PRO A 282 -16.28 -9.22 -9.04
C PRO A 282 -16.14 -7.85 -8.39
N PRO A 283 -17.22 -7.07 -8.47
CA PRO A 283 -17.28 -5.79 -7.81
C PRO A 283 -17.11 -5.95 -6.29
N LEU A 284 -16.53 -4.92 -5.65
CA LEU A 284 -16.48 -4.74 -4.19
C LEU A 284 -17.85 -4.84 -3.50
N ASP A 285 -18.91 -4.50 -4.24
CA ASP A 285 -20.30 -4.51 -3.77
C ASP A 285 -21.13 -5.38 -4.74
N ASP A 286 -21.98 -6.27 -4.24
CA ASP A 286 -22.77 -7.24 -5.03
C ASP A 286 -23.66 -6.62 -6.12
N SER A 287 -23.94 -5.32 -6.03
CA SER A 287 -24.75 -4.54 -6.98
C SER A 287 -23.94 -3.55 -7.82
N GLY A 288 -22.60 -3.70 -7.82
CA GLY A 288 -21.69 -2.79 -8.50
C GLY A 288 -21.56 -3.05 -10.00
N GLN A 289 -21.61 -2.00 -10.81
CA GLN A 289 -21.18 -2.02 -12.21
C GLN A 289 -19.66 -2.06 -12.28
N ARG A 290 -19.11 -2.86 -13.19
CA ARG A 290 -17.66 -2.93 -13.46
C ARG A 290 -17.25 -1.97 -14.58
N LEU A 291 -15.95 -1.81 -14.83
CA LEU A 291 -15.44 -0.86 -15.84
C LEU A 291 -16.02 -1.10 -17.24
N ASP A 292 -16.17 -2.36 -17.67
CA ASP A 292 -16.69 -2.74 -18.99
C ASP A 292 -18.18 -2.45 -19.16
N GLU A 293 -18.91 -2.37 -18.05
CA GLU A 293 -20.32 -1.97 -17.99
C GLU A 293 -20.48 -0.45 -17.83
N ALA A 294 -19.56 0.17 -17.09
CA ALA A 294 -19.55 1.60 -16.79
C ALA A 294 -19.27 2.43 -18.06
N GLY A 295 -20.24 3.26 -18.46
CA GLY A 295 -20.12 4.11 -19.64
C GLY A 295 -20.45 3.43 -20.98
N GLY A 296 -20.82 2.15 -20.99
CA GLY A 296 -21.43 1.47 -22.12
C GLY A 296 -20.54 1.27 -23.36
N ALA A 297 -19.22 1.36 -23.21
CA ALA A 297 -18.26 1.12 -24.28
C ALA A 297 -17.07 0.29 -23.78
N GLN A 298 -16.74 -0.79 -24.50
CA GLN A 298 -15.52 -1.54 -24.27
C GLN A 298 -14.32 -0.81 -24.87
N ARG A 299 -13.23 -0.75 -24.12
CA ARG A 299 -11.98 -0.11 -24.51
C ARG A 299 -10.86 -1.13 -24.50
N SER A 300 -10.04 -1.15 -25.54
CA SER A 300 -9.06 -2.21 -25.76
C SER A 300 -7.66 -1.66 -25.98
N GLU A 301 -6.66 -2.31 -25.39
CA GLU A 301 -5.25 -2.00 -25.57
C GLU A 301 -4.48 -3.16 -26.23
N ALA A 302 -3.63 -2.82 -27.19
CA ALA A 302 -2.80 -3.76 -27.91
C ALA A 302 -1.45 -3.93 -27.20
N ARG A 303 -1.11 -5.14 -26.79
CA ARG A 303 0.16 -5.43 -26.14
C ARG A 303 1.11 -6.21 -27.06
N ARG A 304 2.40 -5.90 -26.96
CA ARG A 304 3.47 -6.65 -27.62
C ARG A 304 3.97 -7.71 -26.67
N VAL A 305 3.94 -8.97 -27.11
CA VAL A 305 4.43 -10.10 -26.33
C VAL A 305 5.90 -9.93 -26.00
N GLN A 306 6.24 -10.08 -24.71
CA GLN A 306 7.61 -10.12 -24.24
C GLN A 306 7.86 -11.41 -23.47
N GLY A 307 8.71 -12.28 -24.01
CA GLY A 307 9.03 -13.56 -23.38
C GLY A 307 7.97 -14.62 -23.69
N ASN A 308 7.55 -15.36 -22.66
CA ASN A 308 6.65 -16.50 -22.77
C ASN A 308 5.18 -16.09 -22.89
N PRO A 309 4.37 -16.73 -23.76
CA PRO A 309 2.91 -16.60 -23.78
C PRO A 309 2.21 -16.60 -22.41
N LEU A 310 2.64 -17.46 -21.48
CA LEU A 310 2.02 -17.57 -20.15
C LEU A 310 2.35 -16.38 -19.25
N GLU A 311 3.62 -15.93 -19.23
CA GLU A 311 4.00 -14.70 -18.54
C GLU A 311 3.27 -13.49 -19.12
N GLU A 312 3.14 -13.44 -20.45
CA GLU A 312 2.43 -12.35 -21.11
C GLU A 312 0.94 -12.35 -20.76
N ALA A 313 0.30 -13.52 -20.68
CA ALA A 313 -1.08 -13.64 -20.23
C ALA A 313 -1.28 -13.10 -18.82
N LEU A 314 -0.38 -13.43 -17.89
CA LEU A 314 -0.44 -12.89 -16.52
C LEU A 314 -0.21 -11.38 -16.48
N ARG A 315 0.74 -10.85 -17.26
CA ARG A 315 0.97 -9.40 -17.32
C ARG A 315 -0.21 -8.64 -17.93
N ALA A 316 -0.84 -9.20 -18.96
CA ALA A 316 -2.06 -8.66 -19.55
C ALA A 316 -3.23 -8.71 -18.54
N GLN A 317 -3.30 -9.75 -17.72
CA GLN A 317 -4.28 -9.86 -16.65
C GLN A 317 -4.06 -8.84 -15.54
N ALA A 318 -2.81 -8.67 -15.08
CA ALA A 318 -2.45 -7.65 -14.08
C ALA A 318 -2.79 -6.24 -14.57
N GLU A 319 -2.55 -5.94 -15.85
CA GLU A 319 -2.91 -4.67 -16.47
C GLU A 319 -4.43 -4.46 -16.52
N ALA A 320 -5.19 -5.47 -16.94
CA ALA A 320 -6.65 -5.40 -16.97
C ALA A 320 -7.23 -5.19 -15.56
N ILE A 321 -6.68 -5.87 -14.55
CA ILE A 321 -7.06 -5.71 -13.14
C ILE A 321 -6.73 -4.30 -12.64
N GLU A 322 -5.54 -3.77 -12.94
CA GLU A 322 -5.17 -2.41 -12.51
C GLU A 322 -6.09 -1.36 -13.14
N ALA A 323 -6.43 -1.53 -14.43
CA ALA A 323 -7.44 -0.71 -15.11
C ALA A 323 -8.84 -0.83 -14.46
N GLY A 324 -9.18 -2.02 -13.95
CA GLY A 324 -10.42 -2.30 -13.22
C GLY A 324 -10.59 -1.46 -11.95
N TRP A 325 -9.53 -0.89 -11.38
CA TRP A 325 -9.60 0.06 -10.25
C TRP A 325 -9.93 1.49 -10.71
N TYR A 326 -11.04 1.65 -11.41
CA TYR A 326 -11.41 2.88 -12.14
C TYR A 326 -12.07 3.96 -11.27
N VAL A 327 -12.43 3.64 -10.02
CA VAL A 327 -12.95 4.62 -9.05
C VAL A 327 -11.88 4.88 -8.01
N LYS A 328 -11.42 6.12 -7.93
CA LYS A 328 -10.36 6.56 -7.02
C LYS A 328 -10.89 7.65 -6.12
N ALA A 329 -10.48 7.67 -4.86
CA ALA A 329 -10.80 8.75 -3.95
C ALA A 329 -9.57 9.19 -3.15
N SER A 330 -9.59 10.43 -2.68
CA SER A 330 -8.63 10.97 -1.73
C SER A 330 -9.39 11.45 -0.50
N ALA A 331 -8.88 11.16 0.68
CA ALA A 331 -9.48 11.61 1.93
C ALA A 331 -8.42 12.12 2.90
N SER A 332 -8.73 13.19 3.63
CA SER A 332 -7.89 13.68 4.73
C SER A 332 -8.60 13.46 6.05
N THR A 333 -7.89 12.98 7.06
CA THR A 333 -8.45 12.67 8.37
C THR A 333 -7.41 12.86 9.47
N ALA A 334 -7.83 12.64 10.71
CA ALA A 334 -6.98 12.69 11.88
C ALA A 334 -7.31 11.52 12.81
N LEU A 335 -6.27 10.93 13.42
CA LEU A 335 -6.42 9.75 14.28
C LEU A 335 -7.43 9.97 15.42
N PHE A 336 -7.49 11.18 15.97
CA PHE A 336 -8.40 11.53 17.07
C PHE A 336 -9.88 11.42 16.68
N THR A 337 -10.20 11.63 15.40
CA THR A 337 -11.54 11.61 14.83
C THR A 337 -11.85 10.26 14.20
N LEU A 338 -10.90 9.67 13.47
CA LEU A 338 -11.07 8.40 12.76
C LEU A 338 -11.11 7.19 13.71
N LYS A 339 -10.44 7.27 14.86
CA LYS A 339 -10.36 6.19 15.88
C LYS A 339 -9.66 4.90 15.44
N PHE A 340 -9.02 4.91 14.28
CA PHE A 340 -8.05 3.91 13.85
C PHE A 340 -7.00 4.59 12.96
N LEU A 341 -5.87 3.92 12.79
CA LEU A 341 -4.80 4.35 11.91
C LEU A 341 -5.03 3.73 10.51
N PRO A 342 -5.33 4.54 9.48
CA PRO A 342 -5.59 4.02 8.15
C PRO A 342 -4.27 3.63 7.49
N ARG A 343 -4.17 2.41 6.97
CA ARG A 343 -2.94 1.91 6.32
C ARG A 343 -3.27 1.33 4.96
N PRO A 344 -2.30 1.23 4.02
CA PRO A 344 -2.52 0.46 2.80
C PRO A 344 -2.97 -0.97 3.10
N HIS A 345 -3.45 -1.70 2.09
CA HIS A 345 -3.98 -3.06 2.20
C HIS A 345 -5.35 -3.16 2.91
N GLN A 346 -5.72 -2.20 3.77
CA GLN A 346 -6.98 -2.21 4.50
C GLN A 346 -8.16 -1.91 3.57
N VAL A 347 -9.30 -2.57 3.82
CA VAL A 347 -10.58 -2.27 3.17
C VAL A 347 -11.50 -1.57 4.17
N VAL A 348 -11.95 -0.37 3.81
CA VAL A 348 -12.77 0.49 4.66
C VAL A 348 -14.13 0.77 4.00
N SER A 349 -15.17 0.93 4.82
CA SER A 349 -16.48 1.37 4.34
C SER A 349 -16.50 2.90 4.21
N VAL A 350 -16.91 3.46 3.08
CA VAL A 350 -17.13 4.90 2.90
C VAL A 350 -18.62 5.18 2.88
N GLU A 351 -19.08 6.09 3.73
CA GLU A 351 -20.49 6.44 3.90
C GLU A 351 -20.72 7.95 3.83
N GLY A 352 -21.95 8.34 3.46
CA GLY A 352 -22.36 9.74 3.43
C GLY A 352 -21.98 10.51 2.16
N ILE A 353 -21.63 9.80 1.09
CA ILE A 353 -21.30 10.39 -0.24
C ILE A 353 -22.38 10.11 -1.31
N GLY A 354 -23.54 9.59 -0.90
CA GLY A 354 -24.63 9.20 -1.79
C GLY A 354 -24.62 7.69 -2.10
N GLU A 355 -25.79 7.13 -2.39
CA GLU A 355 -26.00 5.67 -2.54
C GLU A 355 -25.12 5.05 -3.63
N GLN A 356 -24.89 5.78 -4.73
CA GLN A 356 -24.08 5.32 -5.86
C GLN A 356 -22.60 5.12 -5.48
N TYR A 357 -22.08 5.94 -4.57
CA TYR A 357 -20.65 6.04 -4.29
C TYR A 357 -20.25 5.46 -2.93
N THR A 358 -21.23 5.24 -2.05
CA THR A 358 -21.07 4.58 -0.75
C THR A 358 -20.65 3.13 -0.95
N GLY A 359 -19.83 2.57 -0.07
CA GLY A 359 -19.44 1.16 -0.12
C GLY A 359 -17.99 0.92 0.27
N ALA A 360 -17.48 -0.27 -0.03
CA ALA A 360 -16.13 -0.65 0.35
C ALA A 360 -15.06 -0.05 -0.60
N PHE A 361 -13.95 0.41 -0.02
CA PHE A 361 -12.78 0.92 -0.72
C PHE A 361 -11.50 0.31 -0.12
N GLN A 362 -10.53 -0.02 -0.98
CA GLN A 362 -9.19 -0.38 -0.54
C GLN A 362 -8.34 0.88 -0.38
N ILE A 363 -7.62 1.00 0.74
CA ILE A 363 -6.56 1.99 0.90
C ILE A 363 -5.32 1.47 0.17
N TYR A 364 -4.80 2.24 -0.79
CA TYR A 364 -3.57 1.89 -1.51
C TYR A 364 -2.40 2.84 -1.20
N GLU A 365 -2.66 4.00 -0.61
CA GLU A 365 -1.64 4.96 -0.19
C GLU A 365 -2.10 5.66 1.09
N ALA A 366 -1.19 5.87 2.04
CA ALA A 366 -1.43 6.63 3.26
C ALA A 366 -0.20 7.49 3.59
N ILE A 367 -0.41 8.78 3.81
CA ILE A 367 0.61 9.73 4.25
C ILE A 367 0.25 10.20 5.66
N HIS A 368 1.04 9.79 6.64
CA HIS A 368 0.89 10.19 8.03
C HIS A 368 1.82 11.36 8.34
N VAL A 369 1.26 12.43 8.91
CA VAL A 369 2.02 13.56 9.44
C VAL A 369 1.79 13.64 10.95
N LEU A 370 2.88 13.46 11.70
CA LEU A 370 2.88 13.46 13.15
C LEU A 370 3.62 14.68 13.68
N ASN A 371 2.98 15.40 14.59
CA ASN A 371 3.57 16.56 15.25
C ASN A 371 2.96 16.71 16.66
N GLY A 372 3.25 17.83 17.32
CA GLY A 372 2.69 18.12 18.65
C GLY A 372 1.16 18.23 18.72
N ALA A 373 0.48 18.43 17.58
CA ALA A 373 -0.99 18.51 17.52
C ALA A 373 -1.66 17.14 17.38
N GLY A 374 -0.96 16.11 16.90
CA GLY A 374 -1.48 14.75 16.76
C GLY A 374 -0.99 14.06 15.49
N VAL A 375 -1.79 13.13 14.98
CA VAL A 375 -1.54 12.37 13.76
C VAL A 375 -2.60 12.73 12.73
N LEU A 376 -2.18 13.40 11.66
CA LEU A 376 -2.99 13.68 10.46
C LEU A 376 -2.68 12.62 9.41
N SER A 377 -3.65 12.30 8.57
CA SER A 377 -3.49 11.28 7.53
C SER A 377 -4.19 11.69 6.24
N ASP A 378 -3.44 11.71 5.14
CA ASP A 378 -3.98 11.84 3.79
C ASP A 378 -3.92 10.45 3.15
N ILE A 379 -5.07 9.92 2.75
CA ILE A 379 -5.19 8.56 2.22
C ILE A 379 -5.75 8.58 0.81
N LYS A 380 -5.30 7.62 -0.01
CA LYS A 380 -5.88 7.35 -1.30
C LYS A 380 -6.54 5.98 -1.32
N LEU A 381 -7.71 5.96 -1.93
CA LEU A 381 -8.67 4.88 -1.92
C LEU A 381 -8.95 4.46 -3.36
N ARG A 382 -9.17 3.17 -3.58
CA ARG A 382 -9.61 2.63 -4.87
C ARG A 382 -10.72 1.61 -4.70
N ARG A 383 -11.62 1.54 -5.67
CA ARG A 383 -12.62 0.48 -5.82
C ARG A 383 -12.83 0.13 -7.28
N ASN A 384 -13.27 -1.10 -7.54
CA ASN A 384 -13.45 -1.66 -8.87
C ASN A 384 -14.90 -1.66 -9.37
N SER A 385 -15.78 -0.90 -8.73
CA SER A 385 -17.20 -0.86 -9.09
C SER A 385 -17.91 0.43 -8.71
N LEU A 386 -19.11 0.66 -9.27
CA LEU A 386 -20.05 1.71 -8.85
C LEU A 386 -21.42 1.11 -8.55
N ASN A 387 -22.08 1.51 -7.46
CA ASN A 387 -23.39 0.95 -7.13
C ASN A 387 -24.46 1.37 -8.13
N ILE A 388 -25.31 0.42 -8.51
CA ILE A 388 -26.51 0.70 -9.30
C ILE A 388 -27.55 1.33 -8.37
N VAL A 389 -27.84 2.62 -8.58
CA VAL A 389 -29.00 3.27 -7.98
C VAL A 389 -30.18 3.07 -8.94
N GLU A 390 -31.11 2.18 -8.59
CA GLU A 390 -32.36 2.05 -9.34
C GLU A 390 -33.10 3.39 -9.28
N ALA A 391 -33.34 4.03 -10.43
CA ALA A 391 -34.17 5.22 -10.48
C ALA A 391 -35.56 4.86 -9.93
N PRO A 392 -36.13 5.65 -8.99
CA PRO A 392 -37.46 5.35 -8.48
C PRO A 392 -38.44 5.37 -9.67
N ILE A 393 -39.06 4.22 -9.93
CA ILE A 393 -40.09 4.10 -10.97
C ILE A 393 -41.28 4.95 -10.51
N SER A 394 -41.30 6.22 -10.91
CA SER A 394 -42.50 7.04 -10.81
C SER A 394 -43.49 6.52 -11.85
N LEU A 395 -44.37 5.60 -11.45
CA LEU A 395 -45.51 5.22 -12.27
C LEU A 395 -46.35 6.49 -12.51
N PRO A 396 -46.54 6.92 -13.77
CA PRO A 396 -47.36 8.09 -14.05
C PRO A 396 -48.81 7.78 -13.69
N GLY A 397 -49.33 8.51 -12.71
CA GLY A 397 -50.75 8.81 -12.48
C GLY A 397 -51.75 7.69 -12.80
N GLY A 398 -52.10 6.89 -11.80
CA GLY A 398 -53.36 6.16 -11.80
C GLY A 398 -54.52 7.16 -11.90
N ILE A 399 -55.18 7.17 -13.05
CA ILE A 399 -56.45 7.86 -13.27
C ILE A 399 -57.48 7.17 -12.36
N ASN A 400 -57.93 7.88 -11.33
CA ASN A 400 -59.18 7.52 -10.64
C ASN A 400 -60.33 7.74 -11.63
N ALA A 401 -61.02 6.68 -12.00
CA ALA A 401 -62.32 6.70 -12.65
C ALA A 401 -63.39 6.22 -11.66
#